data_AF-A0AA35V974-F1
#
_entry.id   AF-A0AA35V974-F1
#
_cell.length_a   1.000
_cell.length_b   1.000
_cell.length_c   1.000
_cell.angle_alpha   90.00
_cell.angle_beta   90.00
_cell.angle_gamma   90.00
#
_symmetry.space_group_name_H-M   'P 1'
#
loop_
_entity.id
_entity.type
_entity.pdbx_description
1 polymer ?
#
loop_
_entity_poly.entity_id
_entity_poly.type
_entity_poly.pdbx_seq_one_letter_code
_entity_poly.pdbx_strand_id
1 'polypeptide(L)'
;MCPIEERTQRERLRDLAIFERLNGNPSKSSSTLAVKKFCRTISSKDLRDIDLRPLQVLEDTLNYLLTIFESKEHPFESVHDFIFDRTRSIRQDLSMQNIITGDQAVSMYERIVKFHIISHHKLRINATSNSNVSPMHHLNMEQLTKTLASLYHIYDTNHKSGESLSLWFRSLPYSIMKSKEMMFSRRVLRYFRFGNYKCFLHALETEASCLQYYVIEPYISEIRALGLACLNHGGYKLNPYPLVDICKILLLEEFDVESFCKDCGLDTFSSDEGIKFMPTKQTSFCYPKGSQRYYQLVSKRLKKFYNEVP
;
A
#
# COMPACT_ATOMS: atom_id res chain seq x y z
N MET A 1 5.80 0.58 -27.31
CA MET A 1 5.69 0.11 -25.91
C MET A 1 6.21 -1.31 -25.68
N CYS A 2 6.36 -2.14 -26.71
CA CYS A 2 6.99 -3.47 -26.65
C CYS A 2 7.88 -3.70 -27.88
N PRO A 3 9.08 -4.30 -27.74
CA PRO A 3 9.88 -4.77 -28.87
C PRO A 3 9.09 -5.72 -29.79
N ILE A 4 9.36 -5.67 -31.09
CA ILE A 4 8.62 -6.43 -32.11
C ILE A 4 8.80 -7.94 -31.89
N GLU A 5 10.04 -8.37 -31.64
CA GLU A 5 10.37 -9.79 -31.46
C GLU A 5 9.65 -10.39 -30.24
N GLU A 6 9.66 -9.67 -29.11
CA GLU A 6 8.93 -10.10 -27.91
C GLU A 6 7.41 -10.20 -28.19
N ARG A 7 6.83 -9.22 -28.90
CA ARG A 7 5.40 -9.26 -29.25
C ARG A 7 5.09 -10.48 -30.13
N THR A 8 5.87 -10.70 -31.19
CA THR A 8 5.67 -11.84 -32.10
C THR A 8 5.87 -13.18 -31.40
N GLN A 9 6.83 -13.28 -30.48
CA GLN A 9 7.00 -14.46 -29.65
C GLN A 9 5.77 -14.72 -28.78
N ARG A 10 5.23 -13.69 -28.11
CA ARG A 10 4.03 -13.82 -27.27
C ARG A 10 2.78 -14.13 -28.06
N GLU A 11 2.64 -13.63 -29.29
CA GLU A 11 1.58 -14.03 -30.23
C GLU A 11 1.65 -15.52 -30.56
N ARG A 12 2.85 -16.04 -30.88
CA ARG A 12 3.07 -17.46 -31.18
C ARG A 12 2.80 -18.37 -29.98
N LEU A 13 3.24 -17.95 -28.79
CA LEU A 13 3.08 -18.72 -27.54
C LEU A 13 1.70 -18.53 -26.87
N ARG A 14 0.83 -17.66 -27.41
CA ARG A 14 -0.46 -17.27 -26.82
C ARG A 14 -0.33 -16.71 -25.40
N ASP A 15 0.74 -15.97 -25.14
CA ASP A 15 1.07 -15.37 -23.84
C ASP A 15 0.74 -13.86 -23.81
N LEU A 16 -0.38 -13.48 -24.43
CA LEU A 16 -0.89 -12.11 -24.44
C LEU A 16 -1.89 -11.90 -23.29
N ALA A 17 -1.64 -10.87 -22.47
CA ALA A 17 -2.62 -10.41 -21.47
C ALA A 17 -3.88 -9.88 -22.17
N ILE A 18 -5.02 -9.86 -21.47
CA ILE A 18 -6.31 -9.44 -22.04
C ILE A 18 -6.24 -8.04 -22.69
N PHE A 19 -5.47 -7.13 -22.09
CA PHE A 19 -5.28 -5.75 -22.55
C PHE A 19 -4.42 -5.63 -23.81
N GLU A 20 -3.70 -6.69 -24.15
CA GLU A 20 -2.75 -6.71 -25.28
C GLU A 20 -3.37 -7.35 -26.53
N ARG A 21 -4.60 -7.86 -26.45
CA ARG A 21 -5.24 -8.65 -27.51
C ARG A 21 -5.99 -7.76 -28.49
N LEU A 22 -5.63 -7.87 -29.78
CA LEU A 22 -6.34 -7.18 -30.84
C LEU A 22 -7.72 -7.83 -31.04
N ASN A 23 -8.79 -7.06 -30.83
CA ASN A 23 -10.18 -7.54 -30.89
C ASN A 23 -10.43 -8.78 -30.02
N GLY A 24 -9.76 -8.87 -28.86
CA GLY A 24 -9.87 -10.00 -27.95
C GLY A 24 -9.17 -11.28 -28.40
N ASN A 25 -8.49 -11.29 -29.56
CA ASN A 25 -7.82 -12.47 -30.07
C ASN A 25 -6.54 -12.80 -29.28
N PRO A 26 -6.43 -13.97 -28.62
CA PRO A 26 -5.28 -14.33 -27.79
C PRO A 26 -3.98 -14.59 -28.56
N SER A 27 -4.02 -14.65 -29.89
CA SER A 27 -2.87 -14.88 -30.77
C SER A 27 -2.49 -13.67 -31.61
N LYS A 28 -3.16 -12.52 -31.42
CA LYS A 28 -2.88 -11.29 -32.19
C LYS A 28 -2.81 -10.08 -31.27
N SER A 29 -1.81 -9.25 -31.47
CA SER A 29 -1.62 -7.98 -30.79
C SER A 29 -1.35 -6.86 -31.80
N SER A 30 -1.06 -5.66 -31.31
CA SER A 30 -0.63 -4.51 -32.11
C SER A 30 0.53 -3.78 -31.43
N SER A 31 1.20 -2.89 -32.15
CA SER A 31 2.23 -2.01 -31.58
C SER A 31 1.70 -1.01 -30.55
N THR A 32 0.40 -0.71 -30.62
CA THR A 32 -0.28 0.23 -29.73
C THR A 32 -0.87 -0.42 -28.49
N LEU A 33 -0.95 -1.76 -28.44
CA LEU A 33 -1.49 -2.51 -27.29
C LEU A 33 -0.40 -3.25 -26.51
N ALA A 34 0.58 -3.85 -27.20
CA ALA A 34 1.59 -4.67 -26.54
C ALA A 34 2.52 -3.84 -25.66
N VAL A 35 2.68 -4.24 -24.40
CA VAL A 35 3.62 -3.64 -23.45
C VAL A 35 4.66 -4.67 -23.04
N LYS A 36 5.94 -4.28 -23.03
CA LYS A 36 7.07 -5.15 -22.68
C LYS A 36 6.84 -5.83 -21.31
N LYS A 37 6.92 -7.17 -21.24
CA LYS A 37 6.85 -7.92 -19.97
C LYS A 37 8.09 -7.70 -19.10
N PHE A 38 7.97 -7.93 -17.81
CA PHE A 38 9.15 -7.96 -16.93
C PHE A 38 9.94 -9.27 -17.15
N CYS A 39 11.25 -9.16 -17.36
CA CYS A 39 12.11 -10.34 -17.54
C CYS A 39 12.84 -10.68 -16.24
N ARG A 40 12.65 -11.88 -15.70
CA ARG A 40 13.28 -12.31 -14.43
C ARG A 40 14.79 -12.53 -14.56
N THR A 41 15.21 -13.06 -15.70
CA THR A 41 16.59 -13.48 -15.97
C THR A 41 17.07 -12.75 -17.20
N ILE A 42 17.95 -11.78 -17.00
CA ILE A 42 18.57 -11.03 -18.07
C ILE A 42 20.05 -11.40 -18.11
N SER A 43 20.48 -11.90 -19.26
CA SER A 43 21.89 -12.08 -19.59
C SER A 43 22.36 -10.81 -20.31
N SER A 44 23.40 -10.16 -19.77
CA SER A 44 23.97 -8.95 -20.38
C SER A 44 24.53 -9.16 -21.78
N LYS A 45 24.83 -10.42 -22.15
CA LYS A 45 25.33 -10.79 -23.48
C LYS A 45 24.25 -10.85 -24.56
N ASP A 46 22.98 -11.00 -24.16
CA ASP A 46 21.84 -11.17 -25.07
C ASP A 46 20.99 -9.89 -25.20
N LEU A 47 21.34 -8.83 -24.46
CA LEU A 47 20.66 -7.54 -24.51
C LEU A 47 21.16 -6.72 -25.69
N ARG A 48 20.25 -6.37 -26.60
CA ARG A 48 20.51 -5.38 -27.65
C ARG A 48 19.86 -4.05 -27.27
N ASP A 49 20.42 -2.94 -27.76
CA ASP A 49 19.85 -1.61 -27.51
C ASP A 49 18.39 -1.48 -27.97
N ILE A 50 18.02 -2.19 -29.05
CA ILE A 50 16.64 -2.21 -29.57
C ILE A 50 15.63 -2.85 -28.61
N ASP A 51 16.10 -3.64 -27.64
CA ASP A 51 15.25 -4.28 -26.64
C ASP A 51 14.92 -3.33 -25.48
N LEU A 52 15.64 -2.21 -25.33
CA LEU A 52 15.42 -1.20 -24.30
C LEU A 52 14.54 -0.06 -24.83
N ARG A 53 13.48 0.30 -24.10
CA ARG A 53 12.64 1.44 -24.46
C ARG A 53 13.35 2.76 -24.12
N PRO A 54 13.44 3.71 -25.06
CA PRO A 54 13.92 5.06 -24.77
C PRO A 54 13.08 5.75 -23.69
N LEU A 55 13.67 6.75 -23.03
CA LEU A 55 13.04 7.45 -21.89
C LEU A 55 11.62 7.96 -22.20
N GLN A 56 11.41 8.63 -23.34
CA GLN A 56 10.09 9.12 -23.72
C GLN A 56 9.07 7.99 -23.90
N VAL A 57 9.50 6.88 -24.50
CA VAL A 57 8.64 5.71 -24.71
C VAL A 57 8.26 5.05 -23.39
N LEU A 58 9.13 5.08 -22.38
CA LEU A 58 8.82 4.60 -21.02
C LEU A 58 7.72 5.45 -20.37
N GLU A 59 7.81 6.78 -20.49
CA GLU A 59 6.80 7.70 -19.97
C GLU A 59 5.46 7.52 -20.67
N ASP A 60 5.44 7.45 -22.00
CA ASP A 60 4.24 7.19 -22.79
C ASP A 60 3.61 5.83 -22.44
N THR A 61 4.46 4.82 -22.21
CA THR A 61 4.01 3.50 -21.75
C THR A 61 3.37 3.60 -20.37
N LEU A 62 3.95 4.34 -19.43
CA LEU A 62 3.37 4.52 -18.11
C LEU A 62 2.03 5.29 -18.18
N ASN A 63 1.93 6.32 -19.02
CA ASN A 63 0.68 7.04 -19.29
C ASN A 63 -0.40 6.08 -19.75
N TYR A 64 -0.11 5.25 -20.75
CA TYR A 64 -1.02 4.21 -21.22
C TYR A 64 -1.44 3.24 -20.11
N LEU A 65 -0.50 2.73 -19.31
CA LEU A 65 -0.82 1.83 -18.19
C LEU A 65 -1.74 2.49 -17.15
N LEU A 66 -1.54 3.77 -16.83
CA LEU A 66 -2.39 4.47 -15.87
C LEU A 66 -3.81 4.72 -16.43
N THR A 67 -3.97 4.91 -17.74
CA THR A 67 -5.34 4.96 -18.33
C THR A 67 -6.08 3.63 -18.17
N ILE A 68 -5.37 2.49 -18.23
CA ILE A 68 -5.96 1.18 -17.93
C ILE A 68 -6.30 1.06 -16.45
N PHE A 69 -5.44 1.58 -15.56
CA PHE A 69 -5.68 1.54 -14.12
C PHE A 69 -6.95 2.28 -13.69
N GLU A 70 -7.27 3.37 -14.38
CA GLU A 70 -8.47 4.20 -14.15
C GLU A 70 -9.73 3.60 -14.82
N SER A 71 -9.57 2.60 -15.69
CA SER A 71 -10.70 1.93 -16.33
C SER A 71 -11.41 0.97 -15.36
N LYS A 72 -12.73 0.91 -15.47
CA LYS A 72 -13.60 -0.02 -14.70
C LYS A 72 -14.13 -1.18 -15.54
N GLU A 73 -13.58 -1.38 -16.74
CA GLU A 73 -14.04 -2.40 -17.69
C GLU A 73 -13.66 -3.83 -17.28
N HIS A 74 -12.64 -3.99 -16.43
CA HIS A 74 -12.10 -5.29 -16.05
C HIS A 74 -11.99 -5.44 -14.52
N PRO A 75 -12.03 -6.68 -14.00
CA PRO A 75 -11.77 -6.95 -12.60
C PRO A 75 -10.42 -6.38 -12.15
N PHE A 76 -10.39 -5.82 -10.94
CA PHE A 76 -9.22 -5.13 -10.43
C PHE A 76 -7.99 -6.03 -10.36
N GLU A 77 -8.15 -7.29 -10.01
CA GLU A 77 -7.06 -8.27 -9.91
C GLU A 77 -6.36 -8.46 -11.27
N SER A 78 -7.13 -8.54 -12.36
CA SER A 78 -6.58 -8.64 -13.71
C SER A 78 -5.82 -7.38 -14.12
N VAL A 79 -6.37 -6.20 -13.79
CA VAL A 79 -5.73 -4.90 -14.04
C VAL A 79 -4.43 -4.78 -13.23
N HIS A 80 -4.48 -5.14 -11.95
CA HIS A 80 -3.34 -5.13 -11.04
C HIS A 80 -2.22 -6.02 -11.55
N ASP A 81 -2.49 -7.29 -11.85
CA ASP A 81 -1.47 -8.25 -12.33
C ASP A 81 -0.75 -7.73 -13.58
N PHE A 82 -1.51 -7.16 -14.52
CA PHE A 82 -0.96 -6.61 -15.75
C PHE A 82 -0.05 -5.41 -15.46
N ILE A 83 -0.56 -4.39 -14.77
CA ILE A 83 0.18 -3.15 -14.52
C ILE A 83 1.35 -3.40 -13.57
N PHE A 84 1.20 -4.27 -12.57
CA PHE A 84 2.26 -4.71 -11.67
C PHE A 84 3.44 -5.29 -12.45
N ASP A 85 3.20 -6.18 -13.41
CA ASP A 85 4.27 -6.74 -14.25
C ASP A 85 4.90 -5.68 -15.16
N ARG A 86 4.08 -4.85 -15.84
CA ARG A 86 4.58 -3.87 -16.82
C ARG A 86 5.34 -2.71 -16.17
N THR A 87 4.93 -2.27 -14.98
CA THR A 87 5.66 -1.24 -14.22
C THR A 87 7.01 -1.74 -13.72
N ARG A 88 7.14 -3.03 -13.38
CA ARG A 88 8.44 -3.67 -13.11
C ARG A 88 9.33 -3.67 -14.35
N SER A 89 8.77 -3.94 -15.53
CA SER A 89 9.50 -3.86 -16.80
C SER A 89 10.00 -2.44 -17.08
N ILE A 90 9.16 -1.41 -16.84
CA ILE A 90 9.57 0.01 -16.98
C ILE A 90 10.74 0.33 -16.06
N ARG A 91 10.64 -0.03 -14.77
CA ARG A 91 11.73 0.17 -13.81
C ARG A 91 13.00 -0.58 -14.18
N GLN A 92 12.86 -1.77 -14.75
CA GLN A 92 13.98 -2.57 -15.23
C GLN A 92 14.71 -1.86 -16.37
N ASP A 93 13.98 -1.32 -17.35
CA ASP A 93 14.57 -0.55 -18.46
C ASP A 93 15.25 0.73 -17.97
N LEU A 94 14.67 1.45 -17.01
CA LEU A 94 15.30 2.63 -16.38
C LEU A 94 16.64 2.26 -15.72
N SER A 95 16.64 1.16 -14.96
CA SER A 95 17.84 0.67 -14.27
C SER A 95 18.91 0.19 -15.25
N MET A 96 18.53 -0.53 -16.30
CA MET A 96 19.49 -1.03 -17.31
C MET A 96 20.14 0.10 -18.10
N GLN A 97 19.39 1.18 -18.35
CA GLN A 97 19.91 2.38 -19.01
C GLN A 97 20.67 3.32 -18.05
N ASN A 98 20.82 2.96 -16.77
CA ASN A 98 21.42 3.80 -15.73
C ASN A 98 20.78 5.21 -15.65
N ILE A 99 19.47 5.31 -15.88
CA ILE A 99 18.75 6.57 -15.81
C ILE A 99 18.43 6.85 -14.34
N ILE A 100 19.34 7.57 -13.69
CA ILE A 100 19.30 7.89 -12.25
C ILE A 100 19.13 9.39 -11.97
N THR A 101 18.96 10.21 -13.01
CA THR A 101 18.82 11.68 -12.89
C THR A 101 17.72 12.18 -13.82
N GLY A 102 17.06 13.27 -13.41
CA GLY A 102 16.09 14.01 -14.22
C GLY A 102 14.64 13.85 -13.76
N ASP A 103 13.89 14.95 -13.88
CA ASP A 103 12.52 15.07 -13.37
C ASP A 103 11.56 14.04 -14.00
N GLN A 104 11.80 13.65 -15.25
CA GLN A 104 11.00 12.61 -15.92
C GLN A 104 11.12 11.24 -15.24
N ALA A 105 12.34 10.81 -14.90
CA ALA A 105 12.56 9.53 -14.22
C ALA A 105 11.93 9.55 -12.82
N VAL A 106 12.14 10.64 -12.07
CA VAL A 106 11.54 10.88 -10.76
C VAL A 106 10.01 10.77 -10.84
N SER A 107 9.39 11.53 -11.75
CA SER A 107 7.93 11.52 -11.97
C SER A 107 7.39 10.12 -12.24
N MET A 108 8.08 9.33 -13.08
CA MET A 108 7.66 7.95 -13.34
C MET A 108 7.73 7.07 -12.10
N TYR A 109 8.83 7.13 -11.33
CA TYR A 109 8.94 6.38 -10.09
C TYR A 109 7.86 6.76 -9.07
N GLU A 110 7.57 8.06 -8.90
CA GLU A 110 6.50 8.54 -8.02
C GLU A 110 5.12 8.01 -8.41
N ARG A 111 4.83 8.01 -9.71
CA ARG A 111 3.57 7.47 -10.26
C ARG A 111 3.46 5.97 -10.06
N ILE A 112 4.56 5.21 -10.20
CA ILE A 112 4.59 3.76 -9.92
C ILE A 112 4.42 3.50 -8.41
N VAL A 113 5.03 4.31 -7.54
CA VAL A 113 4.81 4.25 -6.08
C VAL A 113 3.33 4.48 -5.77
N LYS A 114 2.72 5.51 -6.36
CA LYS A 114 1.29 5.81 -6.19
C LYS A 114 0.40 4.64 -6.63
N PHE A 115 0.70 4.02 -7.78
CA PHE A 115 0.02 2.80 -8.23
C PHE A 115 0.08 1.69 -7.19
N HIS A 116 1.27 1.39 -6.65
CA HIS A 116 1.43 0.33 -5.66
C HIS A 116 0.71 0.63 -4.33
N ILE A 117 0.72 1.89 -3.87
CA ILE A 117 0.00 2.30 -2.64
C ILE A 117 -1.51 2.11 -2.82
N ILE A 118 -2.08 2.62 -3.90
CA ILE A 118 -3.52 2.50 -4.19
C ILE A 118 -3.88 1.02 -4.39
N SER A 119 -3.04 0.28 -5.12
CA SER A 119 -3.26 -1.15 -5.36
C SER A 119 -3.27 -1.95 -4.06
N HIS A 120 -2.34 -1.66 -3.13
CA HIS A 120 -2.30 -2.33 -1.84
C HIS A 120 -3.59 -2.18 -1.05
N HIS A 121 -4.15 -0.96 -1.05
CA HIS A 121 -5.42 -0.65 -0.41
C HIS A 121 -6.58 -1.40 -1.09
N LYS A 122 -6.70 -1.36 -2.42
CA LYS A 122 -7.74 -2.10 -3.16
C LYS A 122 -7.67 -3.61 -2.93
N LEU A 123 -6.47 -4.19 -2.99
CA LEU A 123 -6.24 -5.61 -2.71
C LEU A 123 -6.73 -5.99 -1.31
N ARG A 124 -6.61 -5.08 -0.33
CA ARG A 124 -6.95 -5.33 1.08
C ARG A 124 -8.45 -5.34 1.27
N ILE A 125 -9.14 -4.38 0.66
CA ILE A 125 -10.60 -4.32 0.67
C ILE A 125 -11.19 -5.55 -0.01
N ASN A 126 -10.66 -5.97 -1.16
CA ASN A 126 -11.19 -7.15 -1.87
C ASN A 126 -10.90 -8.46 -1.14
N ALA A 127 -9.82 -8.53 -0.35
CA ALA A 127 -9.46 -9.72 0.42
C ALA A 127 -10.40 -10.00 1.60
N THR A 128 -11.27 -9.07 2.01
CA THR A 128 -12.22 -9.31 3.12
C THR A 128 -13.21 -10.45 2.86
N SER A 129 -13.33 -10.89 1.61
CA SER A 129 -14.16 -12.01 1.19
C SER A 129 -13.45 -13.37 1.26
N ASN A 130 -12.11 -13.41 1.36
CA ASN A 130 -11.31 -14.65 1.34
C ASN A 130 -10.24 -14.61 2.45
N SER A 131 -10.33 -15.54 3.41
CA SER A 131 -9.62 -15.56 4.70
C SER A 131 -8.09 -15.69 4.67
N ASN A 132 -7.43 -15.68 3.51
CA ASN A 132 -5.97 -15.77 3.39
C ASN A 132 -5.41 -14.56 2.64
N VAL A 133 -4.38 -13.92 3.20
CA VAL A 133 -3.62 -12.87 2.49
C VAL A 133 -3.00 -13.46 1.24
N SER A 134 -3.54 -13.07 0.08
CA SER A 134 -3.05 -13.50 -1.22
C SER A 134 -1.54 -13.19 -1.36
N PRO A 135 -0.73 -14.08 -1.94
CA PRO A 135 0.65 -13.79 -2.31
C PRO A 135 0.83 -12.46 -3.05
N MET A 136 -0.22 -12.02 -3.77
CA MET A 136 -0.30 -10.74 -4.45
C MET A 136 -0.08 -9.52 -3.53
N HIS A 137 -0.57 -9.56 -2.29
CA HIS A 137 -0.35 -8.52 -1.29
C HIS A 137 1.12 -8.36 -0.93
N HIS A 138 1.77 -9.47 -0.59
CA HIS A 138 3.17 -9.49 -0.18
C HIS A 138 4.08 -9.05 -1.34
N LEU A 139 3.82 -9.56 -2.55
CA LEU A 139 4.57 -9.17 -3.75
C LEU A 139 4.37 -7.69 -4.09
N ASN A 140 3.15 -7.15 -3.93
CA ASN A 140 2.89 -5.72 -4.12
C ASN A 140 3.71 -4.85 -3.15
N MET A 141 3.73 -5.21 -1.86
CA MET A 141 4.53 -4.51 -0.85
C MET A 141 6.04 -4.61 -1.10
N GLU A 142 6.51 -5.76 -1.57
CA GLU A 142 7.92 -5.95 -1.94
C GLU A 142 8.30 -5.01 -3.09
N GLN A 143 7.47 -4.91 -4.13
CA GLN A 143 7.75 -4.02 -5.25
C GLN A 143 7.58 -2.54 -4.89
N LEU A 144 6.61 -2.20 -4.03
CA LEU A 144 6.50 -0.85 -3.46
C LEU A 144 7.81 -0.46 -2.77
N THR A 145 8.32 -1.32 -1.89
CA THR A 145 9.57 -1.09 -1.14
C THR A 145 10.76 -0.92 -2.08
N LYS A 146 10.89 -1.79 -3.09
CA LYS A 146 11.95 -1.69 -4.11
C LYS A 146 11.85 -0.41 -4.93
N THR A 147 10.63 0.02 -5.26
CA THR A 147 10.39 1.26 -6.03
C THR A 147 10.74 2.48 -5.19
N LEU A 148 10.29 2.53 -3.93
CA LEU A 148 10.65 3.59 -2.98
C LEU A 148 12.16 3.66 -2.75
N ALA A 149 12.85 2.53 -2.64
CA ALA A 149 14.31 2.50 -2.52
C ALA A 149 15.01 3.08 -3.76
N SER A 150 14.48 2.80 -4.96
CA SER A 150 15.01 3.35 -6.21
C SER A 150 14.79 4.88 -6.27
N LEU A 151 13.57 5.33 -5.95
CA LEU A 151 13.22 6.75 -5.89
C LEU A 151 14.05 7.50 -4.85
N TYR A 152 14.24 6.89 -3.68
CA TYR A 152 15.07 7.43 -2.61
C TYR A 152 16.52 7.58 -3.05
N HIS A 153 17.10 6.58 -3.73
CA HIS A 153 18.46 6.68 -4.27
C HIS A 153 18.60 7.83 -5.28
N ILE A 154 17.56 8.12 -6.07
CA ILE A 154 17.56 9.26 -6.99
C ILE A 154 17.52 10.58 -6.21
N TYR A 155 16.73 10.67 -5.14
CA TYR A 155 16.63 11.86 -4.31
C TYR A 155 17.85 12.12 -3.43
N ASP A 156 18.50 11.06 -2.96
CA ASP A 156 19.57 11.15 -1.98
C ASP A 156 20.78 10.31 -2.41
N THR A 157 21.46 10.80 -3.44
CA THR A 157 22.67 10.18 -4.02
C THR A 157 23.84 10.11 -3.03
N ASN A 158 23.80 10.89 -1.95
CA ASN A 158 24.85 10.95 -0.93
C ASN A 158 24.51 10.19 0.36
N HIS A 159 23.33 9.57 0.45
CA HIS A 159 22.94 8.85 1.65
C HIS A 159 23.78 7.59 1.87
N LYS A 160 24.38 7.46 3.04
CA LYS A 160 25.03 6.22 3.45
C LYS A 160 23.98 5.24 3.96
N SER A 161 23.89 4.08 3.32
CA SER A 161 23.01 3.01 3.79
C SER A 161 23.32 2.66 5.25
N GLY A 162 22.29 2.58 6.09
CA GLY A 162 22.43 2.28 7.52
C GLY A 162 22.47 3.49 8.46
N GLU A 163 22.38 4.73 7.97
CA GLU A 163 22.22 5.89 8.85
C GLU A 163 20.89 5.89 9.61
N SER A 164 20.93 6.36 10.86
CA SER A 164 19.71 6.52 11.68
C SER A 164 18.76 7.54 11.04
N LEU A 165 17.46 7.26 11.06
CA LEU A 165 16.42 8.22 10.64
C LEU A 165 16.59 9.60 11.27
N SER A 166 17.11 9.68 12.49
CA SER A 166 17.37 10.96 13.16
C SER A 166 18.46 11.79 12.48
N LEU A 167 19.50 11.14 11.95
CA LEU A 167 20.57 11.78 11.18
C LEU A 167 20.07 12.15 9.79
N TRP A 168 19.33 11.26 9.14
CA TRP A 168 18.69 11.55 7.87
C TRP A 168 17.76 12.77 7.92
N PHE A 169 16.90 12.88 8.94
CA PHE A 169 16.05 14.07 9.10
C PHE A 169 16.85 15.38 9.27
N ARG A 170 18.11 15.32 9.69
CA ARG A 170 18.97 16.49 9.82
C ARG A 170 19.62 16.89 8.49
N SER A 171 19.81 15.96 7.56
CA SER A 171 20.37 16.25 6.23
C SER A 171 19.34 16.84 5.27
N LEU A 172 18.04 16.63 5.54
CA LEU A 172 16.97 17.14 4.69
C LEU A 172 16.88 18.68 4.68
N PRO A 173 16.63 19.31 3.52
CA PRO A 173 16.37 20.73 3.42
C PRO A 173 15.26 21.22 4.36
N TYR A 174 15.44 22.42 4.91
CA TYR A 174 14.48 23.03 5.83
C TYR A 174 13.07 23.14 5.23
N SER A 175 12.96 23.43 3.93
CA SER A 175 11.69 23.51 3.20
C SER A 175 10.92 22.18 3.23
N ILE A 176 11.61 21.05 2.99
CA ILE A 176 11.02 19.71 3.08
C ILE A 176 10.64 19.40 4.52
N MET A 177 11.51 19.74 5.48
CA MET A 177 11.26 19.48 6.90
C MET A 177 10.05 20.23 7.47
N LYS A 178 9.70 21.37 6.87
CA LYS A 178 8.53 22.20 7.23
C LYS A 178 7.31 21.96 6.36
N SER A 179 7.36 21.05 5.39
CA SER A 179 6.19 20.68 4.63
C SER A 179 5.14 20.03 5.53
N LYS A 180 3.86 20.18 5.17
CA LYS A 180 2.74 19.62 5.94
C LYS A 180 2.86 18.08 6.00
N GLU A 181 3.30 17.49 4.90
CA GLU A 181 3.47 16.05 4.69
C GLU A 181 4.56 15.47 5.58
N MET A 182 5.71 16.16 5.70
CA MET A 182 6.81 15.74 6.55
C MET A 182 6.49 15.93 8.03
N MET A 183 5.87 17.05 8.39
CA MET A 183 5.43 17.29 9.77
C MET A 183 4.41 16.25 10.24
N PHE A 184 3.44 15.90 9.39
CA PHE A 184 2.48 14.83 9.65
C PHE A 184 3.20 13.49 9.84
N SER A 185 4.03 13.09 8.87
CA SER A 185 4.76 11.81 8.91
C SER A 185 5.60 11.64 10.18
N ARG A 186 6.35 12.68 10.57
CA ARG A 186 7.17 12.67 11.79
C ARG A 186 6.33 12.59 13.06
N ARG A 187 5.17 13.26 13.08
CA ARG A 187 4.25 13.25 14.23
C ARG A 187 3.61 11.88 14.42
N VAL A 188 3.12 11.28 13.33
CA VAL A 188 2.56 9.92 13.34
C VAL A 188 3.61 8.89 13.75
N LEU A 189 4.82 8.96 13.18
CA LEU A 189 5.93 8.08 13.58
C LEU A 189 6.27 8.22 15.08
N ARG A 190 6.25 9.46 15.59
CA ARG A 190 6.46 9.72 17.02
C ARG A 190 5.36 9.07 17.86
N TYR A 191 4.09 9.26 17.51
CA TYR A 191 2.97 8.66 18.24
C TYR A 191 3.00 7.14 18.21
N PHE A 192 3.36 6.55 17.07
CA PHE A 192 3.56 5.11 16.93
C PHE A 192 4.64 4.61 17.90
N ARG A 193 5.83 5.21 17.89
CA ARG A 193 6.97 4.80 18.73
C ARG A 193 6.72 4.96 20.23
N PHE A 194 5.99 6.00 20.64
CA PHE A 194 5.64 6.21 22.05
C PHE A 194 4.37 5.47 22.48
N GLY A 195 3.74 4.70 21.58
CA GLY A 195 2.51 3.98 21.88
C GLY A 195 1.31 4.88 22.16
N ASN A 196 1.33 6.13 21.70
CA ASN A 196 0.21 7.06 21.88
C ASN A 196 -0.87 6.82 20.82
N TYR A 197 -1.61 5.73 21.00
CA TYR A 197 -2.65 5.28 20.07
C TYR A 197 -3.77 6.31 19.87
N LYS A 198 -4.15 7.06 20.92
CA LYS A 198 -5.18 8.12 20.82
C LYS A 198 -4.74 9.24 19.89
N CYS A 199 -3.56 9.81 20.09
CA CYS A 199 -3.04 10.88 19.23
C CYS A 199 -2.73 10.37 17.82
N PHE A 200 -2.29 9.12 17.68
CA PHE A 200 -2.09 8.48 16.38
C PHE A 200 -3.39 8.42 15.57
N LEU A 201 -4.44 7.82 16.13
CA LEU A 201 -5.73 7.66 15.46
C LEU A 201 -6.39 9.01 15.19
N HIS A 202 -6.32 9.94 16.14
CA HIS A 202 -6.86 11.29 15.96
C HIS A 202 -6.13 12.07 14.86
N ALA A 203 -4.79 12.05 14.81
CA ALA A 203 -4.04 12.71 13.76
C ALA A 203 -4.32 12.10 12.38
N LEU A 204 -4.45 10.76 12.31
CA LEU A 204 -4.85 10.06 11.10
C LEU A 204 -6.24 10.54 10.63
N GLU A 205 -7.21 10.58 11.53
CA GLU A 205 -8.59 10.96 11.23
C GLU A 205 -8.73 12.42 10.78
N THR A 206 -7.90 13.33 11.30
CA THR A 206 -8.04 14.78 11.09
C THR A 206 -7.17 15.31 9.96
N GLU A 207 -5.94 14.80 9.82
CA GLU A 207 -4.91 15.42 8.98
C GLU A 207 -4.47 14.57 7.78
N ALA A 208 -4.59 13.23 7.86
CA ALA A 208 -3.99 12.35 6.83
C ALA A 208 -4.56 12.59 5.43
N SER A 209 -3.68 12.74 4.43
CA SER A 209 -4.10 12.66 3.03
C SER A 209 -4.54 11.23 2.67
N CYS A 210 -5.22 11.08 1.54
CA CYS A 210 -5.67 9.77 1.05
C CYS A 210 -4.50 8.77 0.92
N LEU A 211 -3.40 9.15 0.26
CA LEU A 211 -2.23 8.29 0.11
C LEU A 211 -1.51 8.01 1.43
N GLN A 212 -1.41 9.01 2.32
CA GLN A 212 -0.83 8.81 3.65
C GLN A 212 -1.64 7.81 4.46
N TYR A 213 -2.96 7.90 4.39
CA TYR A 213 -3.86 6.94 5.01
C TYR A 213 -3.61 5.52 4.48
N TYR A 214 -3.57 5.32 3.15
CA TYR A 214 -3.30 3.99 2.57
C TYR A 214 -1.95 3.39 2.97
N VAL A 215 -0.91 4.23 3.14
CA VAL A 215 0.41 3.79 3.62
C VAL A 215 0.38 3.39 5.10
N ILE A 216 -0.40 4.10 5.92
CA ILE A 216 -0.48 3.90 7.38
C ILE A 216 -1.45 2.77 7.75
N GLU A 217 -2.46 2.51 6.92
CA GLU A 217 -3.52 1.54 7.14
C GLU A 217 -3.04 0.15 7.62
N PRO A 218 -1.95 -0.44 7.10
CA PRO A 218 -1.40 -1.69 7.61
C PRO A 218 -1.07 -1.72 9.11
N TYR A 219 -0.74 -0.58 9.69
CA TYR A 219 -0.30 -0.45 11.08
C TYR A 219 -1.44 -0.11 12.05
N ILE A 220 -2.65 0.20 11.53
CA ILE A 220 -3.79 0.62 12.37
C ILE A 220 -4.21 -0.51 13.32
N SER A 221 -4.21 -1.76 12.86
CA SER A 221 -4.59 -2.90 13.71
C SER A 221 -3.63 -3.10 14.89
N GLU A 222 -2.33 -2.90 14.68
CA GLU A 222 -1.33 -2.96 15.75
C GLU A 222 -1.56 -1.85 16.78
N ILE A 223 -1.84 -0.63 16.33
CA ILE A 223 -2.14 0.51 17.20
C ILE A 223 -3.45 0.31 17.96
N ARG A 224 -4.47 -0.29 17.34
CA ARG A 224 -5.73 -0.63 18.02
C ARG A 224 -5.52 -1.71 19.08
N ALA A 225 -4.73 -2.74 18.79
CA ALA A 225 -4.39 -3.78 19.75
C ALA A 225 -3.63 -3.20 20.94
N LEU A 226 -2.68 -2.30 20.71
CA LEU A 226 -2.00 -1.55 21.77
C LEU A 226 -3.01 -0.73 22.60
N GLY A 227 -3.96 -0.06 21.95
CA GLY A 227 -5.03 0.67 22.63
C GLY A 227 -5.85 -0.22 23.57
N LEU A 228 -6.27 -1.41 23.10
CA LEU A 228 -6.95 -2.40 23.94
C LEU A 228 -6.08 -2.90 25.08
N ALA A 229 -4.79 -3.17 24.83
CA ALA A 229 -3.86 -3.58 25.87
C ALA A 229 -3.75 -2.52 26.98
N CYS A 230 -3.67 -1.24 26.61
CA CYS A 230 -3.64 -0.12 27.54
C CYS A 230 -4.95 0.01 28.32
N LEU A 231 -6.10 -0.17 27.68
CA LEU A 231 -7.41 -0.12 28.35
C LEU A 231 -7.60 -1.29 29.32
N ASN A 232 -7.17 -2.50 28.93
CA ASN A 232 -7.27 -3.70 29.76
C ASN A 232 -6.42 -3.57 31.04
N HIS A 233 -5.21 -3.02 30.96
CA HIS A 233 -4.29 -2.94 32.10
C HIS A 233 -4.29 -1.59 32.84
N GLY A 234 -4.74 -0.51 32.20
CA GLY A 234 -4.58 0.86 32.72
C GLY A 234 -5.56 1.28 33.81
N GLY A 235 -6.64 0.54 34.02
CA GLY A 235 -7.65 0.84 35.03
C GLY A 235 -7.18 0.49 36.45
N TYR A 236 -7.21 1.47 37.36
CA TYR A 236 -7.00 1.22 38.80
C TYR A 236 -8.14 0.37 39.38
N LYS A 237 -9.38 0.67 38.99
CA LYS A 237 -10.59 -0.05 39.38
C LYS A 237 -10.91 -1.18 38.40
N LEU A 238 -11.50 -2.26 38.89
CA LEU A 238 -12.00 -3.39 38.10
C LEU A 238 -13.31 -3.08 37.36
N ASN A 239 -13.61 -1.80 37.13
CA ASN A 239 -14.84 -1.41 36.46
C ASN A 239 -14.71 -1.70 34.97
N PRO A 240 -15.66 -2.42 34.37
CA PRO A 240 -15.60 -2.75 32.97
C PRO A 240 -15.83 -1.51 32.10
N TYR A 241 -15.18 -1.47 30.93
CA TYR A 241 -15.29 -0.35 30.00
C TYR A 241 -16.48 -0.53 29.06
N PRO A 242 -17.38 0.47 28.92
CA PRO A 242 -18.43 0.44 27.91
C PRO A 242 -17.82 0.36 26.51
N LEU A 243 -18.32 -0.54 25.66
CA LEU A 243 -17.84 -0.68 24.30
C LEU A 243 -18.05 0.59 23.48
N VAL A 244 -19.13 1.34 23.74
CA VAL A 244 -19.41 2.63 23.09
C VAL A 244 -18.25 3.63 23.20
N ASP A 245 -17.54 3.63 24.32
CA ASP A 245 -16.38 4.50 24.51
C ASP A 245 -15.13 3.94 23.82
N ILE A 246 -14.97 2.61 23.80
CA ILE A 246 -13.91 1.93 23.05
C ILE A 246 -14.08 2.18 21.54
N CYS A 247 -15.31 2.14 21.01
CA CYS A 247 -15.64 2.46 19.62
C CYS A 247 -15.11 3.84 19.22
N LYS A 248 -15.38 4.86 20.04
CA LYS A 248 -14.91 6.24 19.81
C LYS A 248 -13.38 6.34 19.84
N ILE A 249 -12.74 5.62 20.76
CA ILE A 249 -11.29 5.66 20.94
C ILE A 249 -10.56 4.94 19.79
N LEU A 250 -11.07 3.79 19.34
CA LEU A 250 -10.43 2.94 18.33
C LEU A 250 -10.92 3.21 16.90
N LEU A 251 -11.91 4.08 16.74
CA LEU A 251 -12.57 4.41 15.48
C LEU A 251 -13.11 3.15 14.78
N LEU A 252 -13.92 2.39 15.51
CA LEU A 252 -14.54 1.13 15.09
C LEU A 252 -16.04 1.14 15.37
N GLU A 253 -16.82 0.37 14.59
CA GLU A 253 -18.21 0.09 14.91
C GLU A 253 -18.27 -0.91 16.08
N GLU A 254 -19.38 -0.94 16.82
CA GLU A 254 -19.51 -1.77 18.03
C GLU A 254 -19.29 -3.26 17.79
N PHE A 255 -19.88 -3.79 16.72
CA PHE A 255 -19.69 -5.18 16.30
C PHE A 255 -18.23 -5.52 15.94
N ASP A 256 -17.52 -4.55 15.36
CA ASP A 256 -16.11 -4.70 15.01
C ASP A 256 -15.22 -4.65 16.26
N VAL A 257 -15.56 -3.82 17.26
CA VAL A 257 -14.88 -3.83 18.56
C VAL A 257 -15.05 -5.17 19.26
N GLU A 258 -16.26 -5.74 19.30
CA GLU A 258 -16.49 -7.06 19.89
C GLU A 258 -15.66 -8.15 19.20
N SER A 259 -15.69 -8.14 17.86
CA SER A 259 -14.91 -9.08 17.05
C SER A 259 -13.41 -8.89 17.30
N PHE A 260 -12.93 -7.65 17.37
CA PHE A 260 -11.52 -7.34 17.59
C PHE A 260 -11.05 -7.67 19.01
N CYS A 261 -11.89 -7.48 20.02
CA CYS A 261 -11.64 -7.94 21.39
C CYS A 261 -11.43 -9.46 21.42
N LYS A 262 -12.32 -10.22 20.78
CA LYS A 262 -12.19 -11.69 20.68
C LYS A 262 -10.91 -12.11 19.97
N ASP A 263 -10.55 -11.44 18.87
CA ASP A 263 -9.29 -11.68 18.14
C ASP A 263 -8.05 -11.38 19.01
N CYS A 264 -8.18 -10.45 19.97
CA CYS A 264 -7.15 -10.15 20.97
C CYS A 264 -7.24 -11.04 22.23
N GLY A 265 -8.12 -12.05 22.26
CA GLY A 265 -8.33 -12.92 23.41
C GLY A 265 -9.04 -12.27 24.60
N LEU A 266 -9.77 -11.17 24.37
CA LEU A 266 -10.55 -10.46 25.38
C LEU A 266 -12.03 -10.80 25.28
N ASP A 267 -12.63 -11.11 26.42
CA ASP A 267 -14.06 -11.34 26.53
C ASP A 267 -14.83 -10.03 26.63
N THR A 268 -16.09 -10.07 26.19
CA THR A 268 -17.06 -8.98 26.29
C THR A 268 -18.39 -9.53 26.78
N PHE A 269 -19.13 -8.76 27.56
CA PHE A 269 -20.47 -9.15 28.06
C PHE A 269 -21.48 -8.02 27.86
N SER A 270 -22.77 -8.35 27.89
CA SER A 270 -23.87 -7.39 27.78
C SER A 270 -24.59 -7.25 29.13
N SER A 271 -25.02 -6.05 29.49
CA SER A 271 -25.95 -5.82 30.60
C SER A 271 -27.38 -6.18 30.20
N ASP A 272 -28.27 -6.26 31.20
CA ASP A 272 -29.71 -6.47 31.01
C ASP A 272 -30.38 -5.35 30.16
N GLU A 273 -29.78 -4.16 30.16
CA GLU A 273 -30.18 -3.00 29.35
C GLU A 273 -29.61 -3.07 27.91
N GLY A 274 -28.86 -4.12 27.56
CA GLY A 274 -28.26 -4.31 26.25
C GLY A 274 -26.94 -3.56 26.02
N ILE A 275 -26.40 -2.88 27.04
CA ILE A 275 -25.11 -2.17 26.92
C ILE A 275 -23.98 -3.19 27.00
N LYS A 276 -23.04 -3.12 26.06
CA LYS A 276 -21.89 -4.03 26.01
C LYS A 276 -20.67 -3.47 26.71
N PHE A 277 -19.94 -4.35 27.36
CA PHE A 277 -18.79 -4.02 28.19
C PHE A 277 -17.60 -4.96 27.96
N MET A 278 -16.40 -4.41 28.15
CA MET A 278 -15.13 -5.15 28.19
C MET A 278 -14.60 -5.14 29.64
N PRO A 279 -14.49 -6.30 30.32
CA PRO A 279 -13.80 -6.41 31.60
C PRO A 279 -12.35 -5.95 31.53
N THR A 280 -11.82 -5.48 32.65
CA THR A 280 -10.42 -5.08 32.80
C THR A 280 -9.57 -6.20 33.41
N LYS A 281 -8.26 -6.12 33.25
CA LYS A 281 -7.24 -7.01 33.83
C LYS A 281 -7.40 -8.48 33.40
N GLN A 282 -7.85 -8.71 32.18
CA GLN A 282 -7.91 -10.03 31.57
C GLN A 282 -6.49 -10.50 31.19
N THR A 283 -6.08 -11.66 31.66
CA THR A 283 -4.72 -12.22 31.43
C THR A 283 -4.58 -12.92 30.09
N SER A 284 -5.68 -13.14 29.38
CA SER A 284 -5.77 -13.83 28.09
C SER A 284 -5.38 -12.95 26.89
N PHE A 285 -5.06 -11.68 27.11
CA PHE A 285 -4.72 -10.75 26.04
C PHE A 285 -3.57 -11.28 25.18
N CYS A 286 -3.79 -11.29 23.87
CA CYS A 286 -2.75 -11.52 22.88
C CYS A 286 -2.87 -10.50 21.75
N TYR A 287 -1.73 -10.19 21.12
CA TYR A 287 -1.78 -9.44 19.87
C TYR A 287 -2.37 -10.33 18.78
N PRO A 288 -3.31 -9.80 17.98
CA PRO A 288 -3.93 -10.58 16.92
C PRO A 288 -2.84 -11.10 15.98
N LYS A 289 -2.77 -12.43 15.82
CA LYS A 289 -1.84 -13.06 14.87
C LYS A 289 -2.21 -12.58 13.47
N GLY A 290 -1.21 -12.24 12.65
CA GLY A 290 -1.37 -11.49 11.41
C GLY A 290 -2.57 -11.87 10.54
N SER A 291 -3.26 -10.83 10.07
CA SER A 291 -4.14 -10.79 8.90
C SER A 291 -5.27 -11.83 8.81
N GLN A 292 -6.31 -11.71 9.64
CA GLN A 292 -7.54 -12.48 9.39
C GLN A 292 -8.74 -11.60 9.09
N ARG A 293 -8.83 -10.40 9.68
CA ARG A 293 -9.98 -9.53 9.46
C ARG A 293 -9.56 -8.07 9.29
N TYR A 294 -10.07 -7.47 8.21
CA TYR A 294 -9.96 -6.05 7.98
C TYR A 294 -11.07 -5.33 8.74
N TYR A 295 -10.69 -4.45 9.66
CA TYR A 295 -11.64 -3.64 10.42
C TYR A 295 -11.67 -2.23 9.86
N GLN A 296 -12.78 -1.91 9.18
CA GLN A 296 -12.94 -0.62 8.54
C GLN A 296 -12.92 0.50 9.58
N LEU A 297 -12.23 1.60 9.25
CA LEU A 297 -12.14 2.74 10.15
C LEU A 297 -13.42 3.58 10.06
N VAL A 298 -14.04 3.83 11.21
CA VAL A 298 -15.25 4.66 11.31
C VAL A 298 -14.86 6.14 11.35
N SER A 299 -14.85 6.78 10.19
CA SER A 299 -14.72 8.24 10.09
C SER A 299 -15.43 8.77 8.85
N LYS A 300 -16.22 9.84 8.99
CA LYS A 300 -16.92 10.47 7.85
C LYS A 300 -15.94 11.01 6.80
N ARG A 301 -14.77 11.49 7.24
CA ARG A 301 -13.73 12.03 6.36
C ARG A 301 -13.04 10.90 5.59
N LEU A 302 -12.54 9.90 6.31
CA LEU A 302 -11.80 8.81 5.70
C LEU A 302 -12.69 7.88 4.87
N LYS A 303 -13.99 7.75 5.20
CA LYS A 303 -14.98 7.03 4.37
C LYS A 303 -15.02 7.53 2.92
N LYS A 304 -14.75 8.82 2.66
CA LYS A 304 -14.66 9.35 1.29
C LYS A 304 -13.55 8.70 0.48
N PHE A 305 -12.41 8.40 1.11
CA PHE A 305 -11.27 7.78 0.44
C PHE A 305 -11.54 6.33 0.00
N TYR A 306 -12.56 5.66 0.56
CA TYR A 306 -12.98 4.33 0.11
C TYR A 306 -13.86 4.39 -1.14
N ASN A 307 -14.61 5.48 -1.32
CA ASN A 307 -15.55 5.65 -2.42
C ASN A 307 -14.90 6.37 -3.62
N GLU A 308 -13.81 7.09 -3.38
CA GLU A 308 -13.06 7.86 -4.37
C GLU A 308 -11.86 7.09 -4.95
N VAL A 309 -11.74 5.79 -4.69
CA VAL A 309 -10.66 5.02 -5.30
C VAL A 309 -10.87 5.01 -6.83
N PRO A 310 -9.96 5.59 -7.63
CA PRO A 310 -10.14 5.73 -9.08
C PRO A 310 -10.45 4.40 -9.75
#